data_AF-A0A2W5XSS8-F1
#
_entry.id   AF-A0A2W5XSS8-F1
#
_cell.length_a   1.000
_cell.length_b   1.000
_cell.length_c   1.000
_cell.angle_alpha   90.00
_cell.angle_beta   90.00
_cell.angle_gamma   90.00
#
_symmetry.space_group_name_H-M   'P 1'
#
loop_
_entity.id
_entity.type
_entity.pdbx_description
1 polymer ?
#
loop_
_entity_poly.entity_id
_entity_poly.type
_entity_poly.pdbx_seq_one_letter_code
_entity_poly.pdbx_strand_id
1 'polypeptide(L)'
;MRSSAVAFVRGQQRSLGGRSTIHRSAVASRGRPGVARTMRAMTSAQASAAFSKLIAQRDDSDQFPLDRACLLICAVYDSSIEIDRYVAQLDAFAGRAKASAAASDPYSLMGSVLRTLFVTGQFRGNEKSYDEAGNSLLASVIDRRLGIPITLSIVLMEVSRRVGLPLEGVGLPGHFVVRFPDPTSRLYIDPFHGGTILDVSQCVALVERLYRGRLTWRDDYLAPVSHRAIVKRVLLNLKNALSQAKDYPAALSAIQLRMTLDPNDATELRDRGILFARLRRYDRAIEDLEAYLRESPDAGDSQHIRNTVQYLRQERNF
;
A
#
# COMPACT_ATOMS: atom_id res chain seq x y z
N MET A 1 25.03 0.05 -34.32
CA MET A 1 24.73 -0.02 -32.87
C MET A 1 23.25 0.32 -32.60
N ARG A 2 22.31 -0.57 -32.96
CA ARG A 2 20.83 -0.35 -32.88
C ARG A 2 20.11 -1.24 -31.86
N SER A 3 20.81 -1.88 -30.91
CA SER A 3 20.26 -3.03 -30.15
C SER A 3 19.87 -2.82 -28.69
N SER A 4 19.89 -1.61 -28.12
CA SER A 4 19.55 -1.44 -26.68
C SER A 4 18.09 -0.98 -26.43
N ALA A 5 17.50 -0.17 -27.31
CA ALA A 5 16.15 0.37 -27.11
C ALA A 5 15.00 -0.63 -27.37
N VAL A 6 15.29 -1.76 -28.03
CA VAL A 6 14.27 -2.70 -28.54
C VAL A 6 13.85 -3.75 -27.50
N ALA A 7 14.65 -3.99 -26.47
CA ALA A 7 14.47 -5.13 -25.57
C ALA A 7 13.31 -4.96 -24.58
N PHE A 8 12.88 -3.73 -24.26
CA PHE A 8 11.87 -3.52 -23.22
C PHE A 8 10.42 -3.60 -23.73
N VAL A 9 10.19 -3.33 -25.02
CA VAL A 9 8.84 -3.38 -25.64
C VAL A 9 8.58 -4.72 -26.34
N ARG A 10 9.63 -5.40 -26.85
CA ARG A 10 9.47 -6.66 -27.63
C ARG A 10 9.57 -7.96 -26.83
N GLY A 11 9.86 -7.89 -25.52
CA GLY A 11 9.92 -9.08 -24.66
C GLY A 11 8.54 -9.65 -24.33
N GLN A 12 8.01 -10.48 -25.23
CA GLN A 12 6.94 -11.50 -25.08
C GLN A 12 5.87 -11.42 -26.17
N GLN A 13 6.26 -11.82 -27.38
CA GLN A 13 5.35 -12.52 -28.29
C GLN A 13 5.65 -14.01 -28.20
N ARG A 14 4.74 -14.78 -27.57
CA ARG A 14 4.33 -16.17 -27.89
C ARG A 14 3.77 -16.88 -26.65
N SER A 15 2.67 -17.63 -26.88
CA SER A 15 1.86 -18.42 -25.94
C SER A 15 0.77 -17.66 -25.16
N LEU A 16 -0.25 -17.19 -25.89
CA LEU A 16 -1.60 -16.92 -25.33
C LEU A 16 -2.32 -18.26 -25.18
N GLY A 17 -2.51 -18.70 -23.94
CA GLY A 17 -3.25 -19.92 -23.62
C GLY A 17 -3.29 -20.17 -22.13
N GLY A 18 -4.18 -19.48 -21.42
CA GLY A 18 -4.37 -19.68 -19.97
C GLY A 18 -4.98 -18.45 -19.30
N ARG A 19 -6.31 -18.31 -19.37
CA ARG A 19 -7.04 -17.34 -18.54
C ARG A 19 -6.88 -17.75 -17.08
N SER A 20 -6.05 -17.03 -16.31
CA SER A 20 -6.12 -17.05 -14.85
C SER A 20 -7.24 -16.10 -14.44
N THR A 21 -8.44 -16.65 -14.33
CA THR A 21 -9.57 -16.01 -13.65
C THR A 21 -9.28 -15.98 -12.16
N ILE A 22 -9.35 -14.79 -11.55
CA ILE A 22 -9.48 -14.63 -10.10
C ILE A 22 -10.67 -15.49 -9.67
N HIS A 23 -10.41 -16.59 -8.95
CA HIS A 23 -11.44 -17.50 -8.48
C HIS A 23 -12.35 -16.77 -7.47
N ARG A 24 -13.53 -16.38 -7.92
CA ARG A 24 -14.69 -16.11 -7.06
C ARG A 24 -15.13 -17.44 -6.43
N SER A 25 -14.83 -17.64 -5.15
CA SER A 25 -15.43 -18.71 -4.37
C SER A 25 -16.87 -18.32 -3.99
N ALA A 26 -17.85 -18.89 -4.70
CA ALA A 26 -19.26 -18.82 -4.31
C ALA A 26 -19.55 -19.99 -3.36
N VAL A 27 -19.82 -19.70 -2.09
CA VAL A 27 -20.45 -20.64 -1.16
C VAL A 27 -21.94 -20.33 -1.13
N ALA A 28 -22.74 -21.26 -1.62
CA ALA A 28 -24.20 -21.20 -1.54
C ALA A 28 -24.67 -21.66 -0.16
N SER A 29 -25.45 -20.84 0.54
CA SER A 29 -26.34 -21.32 1.59
C SER A 29 -27.74 -20.72 1.43
N ARG A 30 -28.74 -21.61 1.46
CA ARG A 30 -30.17 -21.30 1.34
C ARG A 30 -30.71 -20.87 2.72
N GLY A 31 -31.49 -19.78 2.78
CA GLY A 31 -32.32 -19.51 3.97
C GLY A 31 -32.92 -18.10 4.11
N ARG A 32 -34.20 -17.98 3.73
CA ARG A 32 -35.26 -17.00 4.10
C ARG A 32 -35.28 -15.59 3.47
N PRO A 33 -36.46 -15.11 2.99
CA PRO A 33 -36.62 -13.77 2.44
C PRO A 33 -36.86 -12.75 3.56
N GLY A 34 -35.78 -12.18 4.08
CA GLY A 34 -35.83 -10.90 4.78
C GLY A 34 -35.52 -9.80 3.78
N VAL A 35 -36.31 -8.72 3.78
CA VAL A 35 -36.18 -7.55 2.90
C VAL A 35 -34.73 -7.10 2.82
N ALA A 36 -34.03 -7.52 1.76
CA ALA A 36 -32.64 -7.16 1.52
C ALA A 36 -32.62 -5.68 1.17
N ARG A 37 -32.31 -4.83 2.15
CA ARG A 37 -31.89 -3.46 1.90
C ARG A 37 -30.68 -3.56 0.99
N THR A 38 -30.87 -3.36 -0.31
CA THR A 38 -29.80 -3.41 -1.31
C THR A 38 -28.83 -2.29 -0.96
N MET A 39 -27.83 -2.59 -0.12
CA MET A 39 -26.72 -1.69 0.12
C MET A 39 -26.05 -1.49 -1.22
N ARG A 40 -26.13 -0.26 -1.74
CA ARG A 40 -25.62 0.05 -3.06
C ARG A 40 -24.10 0.00 -2.99
N ALA A 41 -23.51 -1.06 -3.54
CA ALA A 41 -22.07 -1.26 -3.64
C ALA A 41 -21.40 0.01 -4.21
N MET A 42 -20.30 0.44 -3.60
CA MET A 42 -19.58 1.63 -4.03
C MET A 42 -18.82 1.33 -5.32
N THR A 43 -19.05 2.12 -6.37
CA THR A 43 -18.26 1.99 -7.61
C THR A 43 -16.82 2.46 -7.39
N SER A 44 -15.89 1.98 -8.23
CA SER A 44 -14.48 2.40 -8.19
C SER A 44 -14.30 3.93 -8.29
N ALA A 45 -15.14 4.60 -9.09
CA ALA A 45 -15.14 6.05 -9.22
C ALA A 45 -15.63 6.76 -7.94
N GLN A 46 -16.68 6.23 -7.30
CA GLN A 46 -17.17 6.74 -6.01
C GLN A 46 -16.13 6.52 -4.90
N ALA A 47 -15.45 5.38 -4.88
CA ALA A 47 -14.38 5.07 -3.93
C ALA A 47 -13.19 6.02 -4.11
N SER A 48 -12.76 6.24 -5.35
CA SER A 48 -11.69 7.21 -5.66
C SER A 48 -12.08 8.63 -5.23
N ALA A 49 -13.31 9.08 -5.51
CA ALA A 49 -13.77 10.41 -5.11
C ALA A 49 -13.86 10.56 -3.58
N ALA A 50 -14.34 9.53 -2.88
CA ALA A 50 -14.39 9.51 -1.42
C ALA A 50 -12.97 9.49 -0.81
N PHE A 51 -12.03 8.77 -1.42
CA PHE A 51 -10.61 8.81 -1.05
C PHE A 51 -10.03 10.22 -1.20
N SER A 52 -10.21 10.86 -2.36
CA SER A 52 -9.77 12.25 -2.59
C SER A 52 -10.34 13.22 -1.57
N LYS A 53 -11.64 13.10 -1.25
CA LYS A 53 -12.29 13.93 -0.24
C LYS A 53 -11.69 13.72 1.15
N LEU A 54 -11.44 12.48 1.55
CA LEU A 54 -10.89 12.16 2.87
C LEU A 54 -9.48 12.73 3.05
N ILE A 55 -8.60 12.55 2.06
CA ILE A 55 -7.22 13.04 2.16
C ILE A 55 -7.13 14.58 2.08
N ALA A 56 -8.13 15.23 1.47
CA ALA A 56 -8.22 16.68 1.44
C ALA A 56 -8.59 17.28 2.81
N GLN A 57 -9.23 16.49 3.69
CA GLN A 57 -9.65 16.88 5.04
C GLN A 57 -8.57 16.66 6.11
N ARG A 58 -7.31 16.51 5.69
CA ARG A 58 -6.17 16.33 6.60
C ARG A 58 -5.97 17.53 7.53
N ASP A 59 -5.45 17.27 8.72
CA ASP A 59 -5.04 18.32 9.66
C ASP A 59 -3.66 18.90 9.32
N ASP A 60 -3.20 19.86 10.14
CA ASP A 60 -1.91 20.53 9.98
C ASP A 60 -0.70 19.58 10.11
N SER A 61 -0.90 18.40 10.72
CA SER A 61 0.09 17.33 10.84
C SER A 61 -0.02 16.30 9.70
N ASP A 62 -0.82 16.59 8.67
CA ASP A 62 -1.02 15.74 7.50
C ASP A 62 -1.64 14.36 7.88
N GLN A 63 -2.43 14.35 8.96
CA GLN A 63 -3.17 13.20 9.48
C GLN A 63 -4.62 13.19 9.00
N PHE A 64 -5.18 11.99 8.82
CA PHE A 64 -6.58 11.70 8.51
C PHE A 64 -6.91 10.26 8.94
N PRO A 65 -8.17 9.80 8.97
CA PRO A 65 -8.51 8.40 9.30
C PRO A 65 -7.81 7.39 8.38
N LEU A 66 -6.70 6.81 8.84
CA LEU A 66 -5.79 5.98 8.04
C LEU A 66 -6.42 4.65 7.63
N ASP A 67 -7.13 4.00 8.55
CA ASP A 67 -7.96 2.82 8.28
C ASP A 67 -8.94 3.06 7.12
N ARG A 68 -9.73 4.14 7.18
CA ARG A 68 -10.71 4.48 6.15
C ARG A 68 -10.06 4.80 4.82
N ALA A 69 -8.93 5.53 4.82
CA ALA A 69 -8.18 5.81 3.59
C ALA A 69 -7.70 4.50 2.92
N CYS A 70 -7.14 3.57 3.69
CA CYS A 70 -6.71 2.27 3.17
C CYS A 70 -7.87 1.37 2.73
N LEU A 71 -9.02 1.42 3.40
CA LEU A 71 -10.22 0.68 2.99
C LEU A 71 -10.88 1.27 1.74
N LEU A 72 -10.83 2.60 1.56
CA LEU A 72 -11.24 3.25 0.31
C LEU A 72 -10.36 2.86 -0.86
N ILE A 73 -9.04 2.70 -0.65
CA ILE A 73 -8.15 2.12 -1.67
C ILE A 73 -8.64 0.70 -2.04
N CYS A 74 -9.00 -0.14 -1.07
CA CYS A 74 -9.53 -1.48 -1.37
C CYS A 74 -10.82 -1.42 -2.22
N ALA A 75 -11.73 -0.49 -1.90
CA ALA A 75 -12.99 -0.30 -2.61
C ALA A 75 -12.81 0.17 -4.08
N VAL A 76 -11.65 0.74 -4.44
CA VAL A 76 -11.31 1.05 -5.84
C VAL A 76 -11.13 -0.22 -6.68
N TYR A 77 -10.62 -1.30 -6.08
CA TYR A 77 -10.34 -2.58 -6.76
C TYR A 77 -11.45 -3.61 -6.58
N ASP A 78 -12.24 -3.50 -5.51
CA ASP A 78 -13.34 -4.41 -5.22
C ASP A 78 -14.54 -3.63 -4.66
N SER A 79 -15.59 -3.50 -5.47
CA SER A 79 -16.82 -2.79 -5.09
C SER A 79 -17.64 -3.49 -4.02
N SER A 80 -17.32 -4.74 -3.66
CA SER A 80 -17.97 -5.46 -2.57
C SER A 80 -17.45 -5.07 -1.18
N ILE A 81 -16.39 -4.27 -1.11
CA ILE A 81 -15.81 -3.83 0.17
C ILE A 81 -16.78 -2.90 0.90
N GLU A 82 -17.25 -3.36 2.06
CA GLU A 82 -18.02 -2.59 3.02
C GLU A 82 -17.08 -1.99 4.08
N ILE A 83 -16.76 -0.70 3.95
CA ILE A 83 -15.77 -0.02 4.83
C ILE A 83 -16.11 -0.22 6.31
N ASP A 84 -17.36 0.04 6.71
CA ASP A 84 -17.75 0.00 8.12
C ASP A 84 -17.68 -1.42 8.71
N ARG A 85 -17.80 -2.48 7.89
CA ARG A 85 -17.58 -3.86 8.32
C ARG A 85 -16.13 -4.07 8.76
N TYR A 86 -15.16 -3.56 8.01
CA TYR A 86 -13.74 -3.69 8.37
C TYR A 86 -13.34 -2.79 9.54
N VAL A 87 -13.92 -1.59 9.62
CA VAL A 87 -13.77 -0.71 10.80
C VAL A 87 -14.27 -1.43 12.06
N ALA A 88 -15.46 -2.06 12.01
CA ALA A 88 -15.99 -2.84 13.12
C ALA A 88 -15.13 -4.06 13.48
N GLN A 89 -14.45 -4.68 12.51
CA GLN A 89 -13.48 -5.74 12.82
C GLN A 89 -12.28 -5.20 13.62
N LEU A 90 -11.73 -4.04 13.23
CA LEU A 90 -10.64 -3.38 13.99
C LEU A 90 -11.11 -2.98 15.39
N ASP A 91 -12.34 -2.49 15.53
CA ASP A 91 -12.97 -2.20 16.83
C ASP A 91 -13.09 -3.47 17.68
N ALA A 92 -13.46 -4.61 17.09
CA ALA A 92 -13.56 -5.88 17.79
C ALA A 92 -12.19 -6.39 18.28
N PHE A 93 -11.11 -6.19 17.51
CA PHE A 93 -9.75 -6.47 17.99
C PHE A 93 -9.38 -5.56 19.16
N ALA A 94 -9.67 -4.27 19.07
CA ALA A 94 -9.41 -3.32 20.14
C ALA A 94 -10.20 -3.65 21.42
N GLY A 95 -11.48 -4.03 21.29
CA GLY A 95 -12.32 -4.46 22.40
C GLY A 95 -11.78 -5.70 23.11
N ARG A 96 -11.33 -6.70 22.36
CA ARG A 96 -10.67 -7.89 22.93
C ARG A 96 -9.38 -7.51 23.67
N ALA A 97 -8.53 -6.71 23.06
CA ALA A 97 -7.28 -6.26 23.68
C ALA A 97 -7.54 -5.47 24.97
N LYS A 98 -8.53 -4.58 24.99
CA LYS A 98 -8.89 -3.82 26.19
C LYS A 98 -9.44 -4.73 27.30
N ALA A 99 -10.23 -5.75 26.95
CA ALA A 99 -10.78 -6.70 27.92
C ALA A 99 -9.73 -7.65 28.51
N SER A 100 -8.66 -7.96 27.78
CA SER A 100 -7.58 -8.84 28.24
C SER A 100 -6.39 -8.12 28.88
N ALA A 101 -6.40 -6.80 28.94
CA ALA A 101 -5.31 -6.03 29.55
C ALA A 101 -5.32 -6.20 31.08
N ALA A 102 -4.15 -6.47 31.67
CA ALA A 102 -4.03 -6.67 33.12
C ALA A 102 -4.21 -5.35 33.91
N ALA A 103 -3.95 -4.22 33.26
CA ALA A 103 -4.08 -2.88 33.79
C ALA A 103 -4.30 -1.89 32.64
N SER A 104 -4.72 -0.67 32.98
CA SER A 104 -4.98 0.39 31.99
C SER A 104 -3.73 1.19 31.62
N ASP A 105 -2.55 0.82 32.11
CA ASP A 105 -1.31 1.50 31.74
C ASP A 105 -0.89 1.18 30.29
N PRO A 106 -0.12 2.09 29.65
CA PRO A 106 0.24 1.93 28.24
C PRO A 106 0.99 0.64 27.89
N TYR A 107 1.82 0.11 28.78
CA TYR A 107 2.61 -1.09 28.51
C TYR A 107 1.77 -2.36 28.60
N SER A 108 0.87 -2.44 29.60
CA SER A 108 -0.08 -3.54 29.74
C SER A 108 -1.05 -3.59 28.55
N LEU A 109 -1.56 -2.42 28.14
CA LEU A 109 -2.39 -2.30 26.93
C LEU A 109 -1.63 -2.71 25.67
N MET A 110 -0.38 -2.25 25.49
CA MET A 110 0.45 -2.65 24.36
C MET A 110 0.65 -4.17 24.30
N GLY A 111 1.08 -4.79 25.41
CA GLY A 111 1.25 -6.24 25.48
C GLY A 111 -0.04 -7.01 25.14
N SER A 112 -1.19 -6.50 25.59
CA SER A 112 -2.50 -7.07 25.26
C SER A 112 -2.87 -6.91 23.78
N VAL A 113 -2.57 -5.77 23.16
CA VAL A 113 -2.75 -5.55 21.72
C VAL A 113 -1.87 -6.49 20.91
N LEU A 114 -0.58 -6.59 21.23
CA LEU A 114 0.36 -7.49 20.53
C LEU A 114 -0.10 -8.95 20.61
N ARG A 115 -0.51 -9.42 21.80
CA ARG A 115 -1.09 -10.77 21.97
C ARG A 115 -2.37 -10.95 21.16
N THR A 116 -3.24 -9.94 21.15
CA THR A 116 -4.51 -9.99 20.43
C THR A 116 -4.30 -10.08 18.91
N LEU A 117 -3.31 -9.37 18.37
CA LEU A 117 -3.05 -9.37 16.93
C LEU A 117 -2.19 -10.56 16.49
N PHE A 118 -1.05 -10.78 17.13
CA PHE A 118 -0.04 -11.70 16.61
C PHE A 118 -0.15 -13.12 17.18
N VAL A 119 -0.67 -13.28 18.40
CA VAL A 119 -0.82 -14.61 19.01
C VAL A 119 -2.20 -15.19 18.71
N THR A 120 -3.28 -14.49 19.08
CA THR A 120 -4.65 -15.00 18.90
C THR A 120 -5.24 -14.62 17.54
N GLY A 121 -4.96 -13.41 17.05
CA GLY A 121 -5.37 -12.95 15.73
C GLY A 121 -4.54 -13.52 14.57
N GLN A 122 -3.38 -14.12 14.87
CA GLN A 122 -2.48 -14.79 13.92
C GLN A 122 -2.05 -13.93 12.72
N PHE A 123 -2.02 -12.60 12.89
CA PHE A 123 -1.43 -11.71 11.89
C PHE A 123 0.06 -12.03 11.73
N ARG A 124 0.54 -12.13 10.48
CA ARG A 124 1.95 -12.40 10.19
C ARG A 124 2.39 -11.91 8.82
N GLY A 125 3.69 -11.71 8.66
CA GLY A 125 4.31 -11.41 7.38
C GLY A 125 4.10 -12.51 6.34
N ASN A 126 3.83 -12.12 5.09
CA ASN A 126 3.75 -13.05 3.96
C ASN A 126 5.12 -13.19 3.27
N GLU A 127 6.03 -13.95 3.87
CA GLU A 127 7.38 -14.14 3.33
C GLU A 127 7.40 -14.93 2.01
N LYS A 128 6.48 -15.89 1.85
CA LYS A 128 6.46 -16.81 0.69
C LYS A 128 5.99 -16.11 -0.59
N SER A 129 5.05 -15.18 -0.44
CA SER A 129 4.40 -14.51 -1.57
C SER A 129 4.34 -13.01 -1.30
N TYR A 130 5.50 -12.43 -1.00
CA TYR A 130 5.66 -11.04 -0.56
C TYR A 130 5.07 -10.03 -1.55
N ASP A 131 5.29 -10.26 -2.85
CA ASP A 131 4.86 -9.36 -3.92
C ASP A 131 3.38 -9.54 -4.33
N GLU A 132 2.57 -10.30 -3.60
CA GLU A 132 1.13 -10.37 -3.86
C GLU A 132 0.46 -9.02 -3.58
N ALA A 133 -0.29 -8.50 -4.55
CA ALA A 133 -1.01 -7.23 -4.42
C ALA A 133 -1.95 -7.19 -3.19
N GLY A 134 -2.56 -8.34 -2.85
CA GLY A 134 -3.41 -8.49 -1.67
C GLY A 134 -2.71 -8.20 -0.34
N ASN A 135 -1.38 -8.30 -0.26
CA ASN A 135 -0.64 -7.93 0.95
C ASN A 135 -0.61 -6.40 1.18
N SER A 136 -0.84 -5.61 0.13
CA SER A 136 -0.91 -4.14 0.18
C SER A 136 -2.33 -3.59 0.35
N LEU A 137 -3.35 -4.46 0.40
CA LEU A 137 -4.76 -4.09 0.54
C LEU A 137 -5.27 -4.43 1.94
N LEU A 138 -5.61 -3.41 2.74
CA LEU A 138 -5.96 -3.57 4.15
C LEU A 138 -7.12 -4.56 4.39
N ALA A 139 -8.16 -4.56 3.56
CA ALA A 139 -9.27 -5.51 3.66
C ALA A 139 -8.79 -6.97 3.53
N SER A 140 -7.97 -7.24 2.51
CA SER A 140 -7.34 -8.56 2.28
C SER A 140 -6.41 -8.95 3.43
N VAL A 141 -5.63 -8.01 3.96
CA VAL A 141 -4.73 -8.24 5.10
C VAL A 141 -5.52 -8.59 6.36
N ILE A 142 -6.63 -7.89 6.61
CA ILE A 142 -7.56 -8.23 7.69
C ILE A 142 -8.08 -9.65 7.43
N ASP A 143 -8.77 -9.94 6.33
CA ASP A 143 -9.40 -11.26 6.15
C ASP A 143 -8.43 -12.44 6.17
N ARG A 144 -7.24 -12.28 5.56
CA ARG A 144 -6.24 -13.35 5.44
C ARG A 144 -5.27 -13.43 6.62
N ARG A 145 -5.20 -12.38 7.45
CA ARG A 145 -4.18 -12.20 8.50
C ARG A 145 -2.73 -12.23 7.95
N LEU A 146 -2.57 -11.90 6.68
CA LEU A 146 -1.28 -11.92 5.96
C LEU A 146 -1.03 -10.55 5.32
N GLY A 147 0.17 -10.00 5.50
CA GLY A 147 0.51 -8.70 4.93
C GLY A 147 2.01 -8.47 4.76
N ILE A 148 2.34 -7.23 4.39
CA ILE A 148 3.71 -6.70 4.32
C ILE A 148 3.94 -5.79 5.54
N PRO A 149 5.20 -5.36 5.82
CA PRO A 149 5.51 -4.61 7.04
C PRO A 149 4.61 -3.40 7.28
N ILE A 150 4.33 -2.62 6.23
CA ILE A 150 3.51 -1.41 6.35
C ILE A 150 2.03 -1.71 6.62
N THR A 151 1.44 -2.75 6.03
CA THR A 151 0.01 -3.04 6.20
C THR A 151 -0.29 -3.71 7.53
N LEU A 152 0.63 -4.54 8.03
CA LEU A 152 0.57 -5.08 9.39
C LEU A 152 0.78 -3.98 10.44
N SER A 153 1.65 -3.01 10.14
CA SER A 153 1.82 -1.81 10.97
C SER A 153 0.58 -0.95 11.04
N ILE A 154 -0.14 -0.77 9.92
CA ILE A 154 -1.43 -0.06 9.91
C ILE A 154 -2.44 -0.78 10.81
N VAL A 155 -2.54 -2.12 10.74
CA VAL A 155 -3.43 -2.88 11.65
C VAL A 155 -3.08 -2.63 13.11
N LEU A 156 -1.78 -2.71 13.46
CA LEU A 156 -1.31 -2.43 14.82
C LEU A 156 -1.64 -1.01 15.27
N MET A 157 -1.30 0.00 14.47
CA MET A 157 -1.56 1.41 14.77
C MET A 157 -3.06 1.67 14.97
N GLU A 158 -3.90 1.13 14.10
CA GLU A 158 -5.34 1.38 14.13
C GLU A 158 -6.05 0.68 15.29
N VAL A 159 -5.62 -0.53 15.66
CA VAL A 159 -6.13 -1.20 16.87
C VAL A 159 -5.63 -0.50 18.14
N SER A 160 -4.37 -0.07 18.15
CA SER A 160 -3.78 0.62 19.32
C SER A 160 -4.44 1.98 19.56
N ARG A 161 -4.69 2.77 18.52
CA ARG A 161 -5.39 4.07 18.62
C ARG A 161 -6.76 3.92 19.28
N ARG A 162 -7.49 2.85 18.97
CA ARG A 162 -8.83 2.56 19.53
C ARG A 162 -8.81 2.23 21.02
N VAL A 163 -7.70 1.71 21.54
CA VAL A 163 -7.52 1.50 22.98
C VAL A 163 -6.88 2.69 23.70
N GLY A 164 -6.68 3.82 23.00
CA GLY A 164 -6.08 5.03 23.56
C GLY A 164 -4.56 5.10 23.45
N LEU A 165 -3.94 4.25 22.62
CA LEU A 165 -2.50 4.22 22.38
C LEU A 165 -2.17 4.63 20.93
N PRO A 166 -2.01 5.92 20.64
CA PRO A 166 -1.68 6.39 19.29
C PRO A 166 -0.21 6.11 18.99
N LEU A 167 0.08 4.97 18.35
CA LEU A 167 1.44 4.63 17.92
C LEU A 167 1.84 5.37 16.65
N GLU A 168 3.13 5.49 16.43
CA GLU A 168 3.69 6.24 15.31
C GLU A 168 4.35 5.31 14.29
N GLY A 169 3.98 5.43 13.02
CA GLY A 169 4.61 4.64 11.95
C GLY A 169 6.00 5.16 11.61
N VAL A 170 6.95 4.26 11.37
CA VAL A 170 8.35 4.58 11.04
C VAL A 170 8.77 3.86 9.75
N GLY A 171 9.14 4.66 8.76
CA GLY A 171 9.43 4.21 7.41
C GLY A 171 10.89 3.85 7.18
N LEU A 172 11.36 2.71 7.72
CA LEU A 172 12.71 2.22 7.46
C LEU A 172 12.95 1.93 5.96
N PRO A 173 14.19 2.06 5.45
CA PRO A 173 14.56 1.55 4.14
C PRO A 173 14.25 0.04 4.03
N GLY A 174 13.50 -0.36 3.01
CA GLY A 174 13.14 -1.77 2.77
C GLY A 174 12.13 -2.39 3.76
N HIS A 175 11.85 -1.75 4.90
CA HIS A 175 10.95 -2.28 5.95
C HIS A 175 10.03 -1.22 6.55
N PHE A 176 9.16 -1.57 7.50
CA PHE A 176 8.34 -0.61 8.24
C PHE A 176 8.13 -1.11 9.66
N VAL A 177 8.30 -0.23 10.64
CA VAL A 177 8.12 -0.54 12.07
C VAL A 177 7.20 0.48 12.70
N VAL A 178 6.77 0.21 13.93
CA VAL A 178 5.91 1.10 14.71
C VAL A 178 6.65 1.53 15.96
N ARG A 179 6.74 2.83 16.20
CA ARG A 179 7.34 3.41 17.40
C ARG A 179 6.30 3.52 18.50
N PHE A 180 6.67 3.07 19.69
CA PHE A 180 5.90 3.32 20.90
C PHE A 180 6.20 4.76 21.38
N PRO A 181 5.17 5.60 21.62
CA PRO A 181 5.34 7.03 21.91
C PRO A 181 5.75 7.25 23.38
N ASP A 182 6.80 6.58 23.83
CA ASP A 182 7.40 6.78 25.15
C ASP A 182 8.76 7.49 25.00
N PRO A 183 8.94 8.68 25.63
CA PRO A 183 10.20 9.43 25.57
C PRO A 183 11.41 8.65 26.11
N THR A 184 11.19 7.67 27.00
CA THR A 184 12.28 7.02 27.73
C THR A 184 12.81 5.74 27.06
N SER A 185 11.92 4.89 26.54
CA SER A 185 12.27 3.53 26.14
C SER A 185 12.70 3.37 24.67
N ARG A 186 12.42 4.36 23.79
CA ARG A 186 12.74 4.33 22.34
C ARG A 186 12.44 2.97 21.69
N LEU A 187 11.31 2.36 22.06
CA LEU A 187 10.93 1.03 21.59
C LEU A 187 10.25 1.10 20.23
N TYR A 188 10.65 0.18 19.37
CA TYR A 188 10.03 -0.09 18.09
C TYR A 188 9.40 -1.47 18.11
N ILE A 189 8.41 -1.68 17.26
CA ILE A 189 7.68 -2.93 17.13
C ILE A 189 7.75 -3.30 15.66
N ASP A 190 8.02 -4.57 15.38
CA ASP A 190 8.00 -5.14 14.04
C ASP A 190 6.77 -6.06 13.84
N PRO A 191 5.68 -5.52 13.28
CA PRO A 191 4.48 -6.29 12.96
C PRO A 191 4.69 -7.39 11.92
N PHE A 192 5.68 -7.27 11.04
CA PHE A 192 5.95 -8.32 10.05
C PHE A 192 6.47 -9.58 10.72
N HIS A 193 7.32 -9.41 11.75
CA HIS A 193 7.86 -10.48 12.57
C HIS A 193 7.08 -10.65 13.89
N GLY A 194 5.75 -10.66 13.81
CA GLY A 194 4.88 -11.07 14.92
C GLY A 194 4.82 -10.10 16.10
N GLY A 195 5.13 -8.82 15.88
CA GLY A 195 5.13 -7.81 16.94
C GLY A 195 6.39 -7.84 17.81
N THR A 196 7.50 -8.34 17.28
CA THR A 196 8.80 -8.35 17.97
C THR A 196 9.19 -6.93 18.39
N ILE A 197 9.59 -6.75 19.65
CA ILE A 197 10.07 -5.47 20.17
C ILE A 197 11.54 -5.30 19.80
N LEU A 198 11.87 -4.13 19.27
CA LEU A 198 13.20 -3.76 18.80
C LEU A 198 13.67 -2.49 19.52
N ASP A 199 14.96 -2.45 19.84
CA ASP A 199 15.67 -1.20 20.11
C ASP A 199 16.22 -0.58 18.82
N VAL A 200 16.91 0.57 18.96
CA VAL A 200 17.55 1.29 17.85
C VAL A 200 18.59 0.42 17.14
N SER A 201 19.44 -0.28 17.88
CA SER A 201 20.52 -1.12 17.31
C SER A 201 19.96 -2.28 16.48
N GLN A 202 18.83 -2.84 16.92
CA GLN A 202 18.12 -3.89 16.20
C GLN A 202 17.44 -3.36 14.94
N CYS A 203 16.94 -2.11 14.94
CA CYS A 203 16.44 -1.45 13.73
C CYS A 203 17.56 -1.21 12.70
N VAL A 204 18.75 -0.79 13.16
CA VAL A 204 19.94 -0.63 12.30
C VAL A 204 20.31 -1.98 11.67
N ALA A 205 20.47 -3.01 12.49
CA ALA A 205 20.85 -4.35 12.02
C ALA A 205 19.83 -4.94 11.03
N LEU A 206 18.54 -4.64 11.20
CA LEU A 206 17.49 -5.02 10.26
C LEU A 206 17.70 -4.39 8.88
N VAL A 207 17.96 -3.09 8.81
CA VAL A 207 18.21 -2.37 7.56
C VAL A 207 19.52 -2.82 6.91
N GLU A 208 20.60 -2.95 7.68
CA GLU A 208 21.89 -3.42 7.17
C GLU A 208 21.79 -4.80 6.53
N ARG A 209 21.01 -5.71 7.12
CA ARG A 209 20.75 -7.04 6.57
C ARG A 209 20.03 -6.98 5.22
N LEU A 210 19.00 -6.14 5.10
CA LEU A 210 18.22 -5.97 3.87
C LEU A 210 19.07 -5.42 2.72
N TYR A 211 19.98 -4.50 3.01
CA TYR A 211 20.84 -3.86 2.01
C TYR A 211 22.25 -4.48 1.91
N ARG A 212 22.52 -5.55 2.65
CA ARG A 212 23.83 -6.24 2.72
C ARG A 212 24.98 -5.26 2.99
N GLY A 213 24.76 -4.32 3.92
CA GLY A 213 25.74 -3.29 4.31
C GLY A 213 26.02 -2.19 3.28
N ARG A 214 25.25 -2.13 2.17
CA ARG A 214 25.47 -1.12 1.10
C ARG A 214 24.78 0.21 1.34
N LEU A 215 23.95 0.31 2.38
CA LEU A 215 23.24 1.51 2.74
C LEU A 215 23.91 2.13 3.98
N THR A 216 24.30 3.39 3.89
CA THR A 216 24.72 4.16 5.06
C THR A 216 23.50 4.47 5.93
N TRP A 217 23.57 4.11 7.21
CA TRP A 217 22.53 4.43 8.18
C TRP A 217 22.37 5.93 8.37
N ARG A 218 21.12 6.36 8.58
CA ARG A 218 20.79 7.73 8.98
C ARG A 218 19.76 7.68 10.11
N ASP A 219 19.99 8.45 11.17
CA ASP A 219 19.09 8.45 12.34
C ASP A 219 17.68 8.96 12.02
N ASP A 220 17.54 9.78 10.98
CA ASP A 220 16.23 10.27 10.53
C ASP A 220 15.35 9.17 9.90
N TYR A 221 15.90 7.97 9.61
CA TYR A 221 15.08 6.80 9.29
C TYR A 221 14.16 6.36 10.42
N LEU A 222 14.45 6.76 11.67
CA LEU A 222 13.61 6.49 12.83
C LEU A 222 12.56 7.58 13.10
N ALA A 223 12.52 8.63 12.28
CA ALA A 223 11.50 9.65 12.39
C ALA A 223 10.11 9.08 12.06
N PRO A 224 9.07 9.45 12.83
CA PRO A 224 7.70 9.17 12.46
C PRO A 224 7.35 9.72 11.08
N VAL A 225 6.48 9.02 10.37
CA VAL A 225 5.95 9.45 9.07
C VAL A 225 4.47 9.79 9.16
N SER A 226 4.01 10.79 8.39
CA SER A 226 2.60 11.19 8.34
C SER A 226 1.72 10.10 7.73
N HIS A 227 0.41 10.15 7.98
CA HIS A 227 -0.54 9.24 7.33
C HIS A 227 -0.49 9.35 5.80
N ARG A 228 -0.28 10.55 5.23
CA ARG A 228 -0.08 10.70 3.78
C ARG A 228 1.14 9.93 3.29
N ALA A 229 2.27 10.01 4.00
CA ALA A 229 3.49 9.29 3.64
C ALA A 229 3.29 7.76 3.72
N ILE A 230 2.56 7.29 4.75
CA ILE A 230 2.16 5.89 4.89
C ILE A 230 1.32 5.45 3.69
N VAL A 231 0.25 6.20 3.35
CA VAL A 231 -0.64 5.85 2.24
C VAL A 231 0.09 5.92 0.88
N LYS A 232 0.97 6.90 0.67
CA LYS A 232 1.86 6.94 -0.51
C LYS A 232 2.63 5.62 -0.58
N ARG A 233 3.29 5.19 0.50
CA ARG A 233 4.07 3.94 0.50
C ARG A 233 3.22 2.67 0.30
N VAL A 234 2.00 2.61 0.86
CA VAL A 234 1.03 1.53 0.58
C VAL A 234 0.73 1.45 -0.92
N LEU A 235 0.40 2.58 -1.55
CA LEU A 235 0.10 2.62 -2.98
C LEU A 235 1.33 2.33 -3.85
N LEU A 236 2.55 2.66 -3.40
CA LEU A 236 3.78 2.28 -4.10
C LEU A 236 3.97 0.76 -4.11
N ASN A 237 3.80 0.11 -2.97
CA ASN A 237 3.88 -1.35 -2.88
C ASN A 237 2.82 -2.02 -3.74
N LEU A 238 1.58 -1.50 -3.72
CA LEU A 238 0.50 -1.98 -4.56
C LEU A 238 0.79 -1.79 -6.06
N LYS A 239 1.26 -0.60 -6.47
CA LYS A 239 1.67 -0.30 -7.86
C LYS A 239 2.72 -1.30 -8.34
N ASN A 240 3.74 -1.57 -7.52
CA ASN A 240 4.84 -2.47 -7.86
C ASN A 240 4.35 -3.91 -8.00
N ALA A 241 3.57 -4.40 -7.03
CA ALA A 241 2.97 -5.73 -7.05
C ALA A 241 2.08 -5.96 -8.28
N LEU A 242 1.21 -5.00 -8.60
CA LEU A 242 0.33 -5.08 -9.77
C LEU A 242 1.12 -5.02 -11.09
N SER A 243 2.15 -4.17 -11.15
CA SER A 243 3.02 -4.06 -12.33
C SER A 243 3.83 -5.34 -12.57
N GLN A 244 4.32 -5.98 -11.50
CA GLN A 244 5.01 -7.27 -11.56
C GLN A 244 4.07 -8.39 -12.00
N ALA A 245 2.81 -8.37 -11.53
CA ALA A 245 1.75 -9.24 -12.00
C ALA A 245 1.24 -8.91 -13.42
N LYS A 246 1.75 -7.83 -14.04
CA LYS A 246 1.34 -7.29 -15.34
C LYS A 246 -0.14 -6.88 -15.43
N ASP A 247 -0.78 -6.62 -14.30
CA ASP A 247 -2.10 -6.01 -14.24
C ASP A 247 -1.96 -4.48 -14.36
N TYR A 248 -1.63 -4.04 -15.57
CA TYR A 248 -1.39 -2.63 -15.87
C TYR A 248 -2.64 -1.74 -15.67
N PRO A 249 -3.88 -2.18 -15.97
CA PRO A 249 -5.08 -1.40 -15.64
C PRO A 249 -5.23 -1.17 -14.12
N ALA A 250 -4.99 -2.18 -13.30
CA ALA A 250 -5.03 -2.02 -11.85
C ALA A 250 -3.87 -1.13 -11.36
N ALA A 251 -2.65 -1.34 -11.86
CA ALA A 251 -1.50 -0.50 -11.51
C ALA A 251 -1.72 0.98 -11.87
N LEU A 252 -2.40 1.27 -12.98
CA LEU A 252 -2.79 2.63 -13.37
C LEU A 252 -3.72 3.28 -12.34
N SER A 253 -4.63 2.50 -11.73
CA SER A 253 -5.52 2.99 -10.67
C SER A 253 -4.73 3.37 -9.42
N ALA A 254 -3.68 2.60 -9.07
CA ALA A 254 -2.77 2.93 -7.96
C ALA A 254 -2.03 4.25 -8.21
N ILE A 255 -1.55 4.48 -9.44
CA ILE A 255 -0.90 5.74 -9.83
C ILE A 255 -1.87 6.92 -9.70
N GLN A 256 -3.11 6.77 -10.17
CA GLN A 256 -4.12 7.85 -10.07
C GLN A 256 -4.41 8.25 -8.62
N LEU A 257 -4.51 7.27 -7.71
CA LEU A 257 -4.65 7.55 -6.27
C LEU A 257 -3.41 8.24 -5.70
N ARG A 258 -2.19 7.84 -6.13
CA ARG A 258 -0.94 8.50 -5.72
C ARG A 258 -0.87 9.94 -6.20
N MET A 259 -1.27 10.22 -7.43
CA MET A 259 -1.34 11.58 -7.96
C MET A 259 -2.37 12.44 -7.23
N THR A 260 -3.37 11.84 -6.57
CA THR A 260 -4.27 12.60 -5.69
C THR A 260 -3.58 13.01 -4.38
N LEU A 261 -2.66 12.18 -3.88
CA LEU A 261 -1.80 12.48 -2.73
C LEU A 261 -0.61 13.37 -3.09
N ASP A 262 -0.23 13.50 -4.35
CA ASP A 262 0.87 14.36 -4.76
C ASP A 262 0.73 14.73 -6.24
N PRO A 263 -0.06 15.77 -6.55
CA PRO A 263 -0.32 16.14 -7.94
C PRO A 263 0.93 16.58 -8.72
N ASN A 264 1.98 16.97 -8.01
CA ASN A 264 3.21 17.52 -8.58
C ASN A 264 4.34 16.48 -8.67
N ASP A 265 4.07 15.21 -8.34
CA ASP A 265 5.07 14.15 -8.43
C ASP A 265 5.30 13.77 -9.90
N ALA A 266 6.30 14.38 -10.51
CA ALA A 266 6.67 14.13 -11.91
C ALA A 266 7.01 12.65 -12.18
N THR A 267 7.46 11.90 -11.16
CA THR A 267 7.74 10.47 -11.33
C THR A 267 6.47 9.66 -11.57
N GLU A 268 5.32 10.09 -11.02
CA GLU A 268 4.04 9.45 -11.31
C GLU A 268 3.54 9.76 -12.72
N LEU A 269 3.84 10.93 -13.29
CA LEU A 269 3.59 11.21 -14.71
C LEU A 269 4.37 10.24 -15.60
N ARG A 270 5.68 10.08 -15.33
CA ARG A 270 6.52 9.12 -16.06
C ARG A 270 5.94 7.71 -16.00
N ASP A 271 5.65 7.23 -14.80
CA ASP A 271 5.17 5.86 -14.59
C ASP A 271 3.79 5.65 -15.25
N ARG A 272 2.90 6.65 -15.19
CA ARG A 272 1.59 6.63 -15.87
C ARG A 272 1.75 6.54 -17.38
N GLY A 273 2.63 7.36 -17.95
CA GLY A 273 2.95 7.35 -19.37
C GLY A 273 3.49 5.99 -19.85
N ILE A 274 4.38 5.38 -19.06
CA ILE A 274 4.88 4.01 -19.32
C ILE A 274 3.73 2.99 -19.30
N LEU A 275 2.82 3.04 -18.32
CA LEU A 275 1.67 2.14 -18.28
C LEU A 275 0.69 2.37 -19.44
N PHE A 276 0.46 3.62 -19.84
CA PHE A 276 -0.32 3.91 -21.04
C PHE A 276 0.30 3.33 -22.30
N ALA A 277 1.63 3.41 -22.45
CA ALA A 277 2.34 2.79 -23.56
C ALA A 277 2.16 1.25 -23.57
N ARG A 278 2.27 0.59 -22.40
CA ARG A 278 2.01 -0.84 -22.25
C ARG A 278 0.57 -1.23 -22.62
N LEU A 279 -0.38 -0.34 -22.36
CA LEU A 279 -1.80 -0.49 -22.72
C LEU A 279 -2.13 0.00 -24.14
N ARG A 280 -1.13 0.32 -24.97
CA ARG A 280 -1.27 0.85 -26.33
C ARG A 280 -2.11 2.14 -26.43
N ARG A 281 -2.15 2.93 -25.36
CA ARG A 281 -2.81 4.24 -25.31
C ARG A 281 -1.77 5.31 -25.62
N TYR A 282 -1.26 5.30 -26.85
CA TYR A 282 -0.04 6.03 -27.21
C TYR A 282 -0.16 7.55 -27.07
N ASP A 283 -1.31 8.15 -27.41
CA ASP A 283 -1.47 9.61 -27.26
C ASP A 283 -1.34 10.04 -25.80
N ARG A 284 -2.02 9.36 -24.88
CA ARG A 284 -1.89 9.63 -23.43
C ARG A 284 -0.50 9.31 -22.89
N ALA A 285 0.15 8.28 -23.43
CA ALA A 285 1.51 7.94 -23.06
C ALA A 285 2.49 9.06 -23.43
N ILE A 286 2.38 9.56 -24.67
CA ILE A 286 3.22 10.65 -25.17
C ILE A 286 2.98 11.92 -24.34
N GLU A 287 1.72 12.28 -24.09
CA GLU A 287 1.34 13.45 -23.29
C GLU A 287 1.99 13.42 -21.90
N ASP A 288 1.85 12.32 -21.16
CA ASP A 288 2.41 12.16 -19.82
C ASP A 288 3.95 12.16 -19.81
N LEU A 289 4.57 11.46 -20.76
CA LEU A 289 6.04 11.38 -20.85
C LEU A 289 6.66 12.72 -21.26
N GLU A 290 6.00 13.49 -22.12
CA GLU A 290 6.43 14.85 -22.46
C GLU A 290 6.24 15.81 -21.29
N ALA A 291 5.15 15.68 -20.52
CA ALA A 291 4.95 16.44 -19.29
C ALA A 291 6.09 16.15 -18.30
N TYR A 292 6.42 14.87 -18.09
CA TYR A 292 7.55 14.48 -17.26
C TYR A 292 8.87 15.12 -17.72
N LEU A 293 9.16 15.11 -19.03
CA LEU A 293 10.37 15.70 -19.59
C LEU A 293 10.43 17.23 -19.44
N ARG A 294 9.26 17.91 -19.40
CA ARG A 294 9.21 19.36 -19.13
C ARG A 294 9.51 19.68 -17.66
N GLU A 295 8.95 18.90 -16.74
CA GLU A 295 9.14 19.09 -15.29
C GLU A 295 10.51 18.60 -14.80
N SER A 296 11.13 17.64 -15.49
CA SER A 296 12.38 17.00 -15.09
C SER A 296 13.33 16.78 -16.27
N PRO A 297 13.80 17.85 -16.94
CA PRO A 297 14.59 17.76 -18.17
C PRO A 297 15.94 17.03 -17.97
N ASP A 298 16.55 17.22 -16.80
CA ASP A 298 17.88 16.69 -16.46
C ASP A 298 17.82 15.39 -15.63
N ALA A 299 16.65 14.75 -15.53
CA ALA A 299 16.54 13.46 -14.87
C ALA A 299 17.44 12.41 -15.56
N GLY A 300 18.04 11.50 -14.77
CA GLY A 300 19.01 10.52 -15.29
C GLY A 300 18.46 9.57 -16.37
N ASP A 301 17.14 9.40 -16.44
CA ASP A 301 16.43 8.62 -17.46
C ASP A 301 15.82 9.49 -18.58
N SER A 302 16.01 10.81 -18.59
CA SER A 302 15.34 11.72 -19.54
C SER A 302 15.65 11.39 -21.00
N GLN A 303 16.88 11.00 -21.32
CA GLN A 303 17.23 10.57 -22.68
C GLN A 303 16.51 9.28 -23.09
N HIS A 304 16.34 8.35 -22.15
CA HIS A 304 15.58 7.12 -22.40
C HIS A 304 14.10 7.42 -22.63
N ILE A 305 13.51 8.31 -21.85
CA ILE A 305 12.12 8.75 -22.03
C ILE A 305 11.94 9.48 -23.36
N ARG A 306 12.86 10.37 -23.75
CA ARG A 306 12.85 11.01 -25.08
C ARG A 306 12.84 9.99 -26.21
N ASN A 307 13.69 8.96 -26.13
CA ASN A 307 13.71 7.89 -27.12
C ASN A 307 12.40 7.10 -27.15
N THR A 308 11.80 6.86 -25.98
CA THR A 308 10.50 6.20 -25.86
C THR A 308 9.39 7.00 -26.53
N VAL A 309 9.33 8.33 -26.30
CA VAL A 309 8.35 9.22 -26.96
C VAL A 309 8.49 9.17 -28.49
N GLN A 310 9.72 9.23 -29.02
CA GLN A 310 9.94 9.14 -30.47
C GLN A 310 9.48 7.80 -31.05
N TYR A 311 9.74 6.70 -30.34
CA TYR A 311 9.27 5.39 -30.73
C TYR A 311 7.73 5.30 -30.74
N LEU A 312 7.06 5.78 -29.68
CA LEU A 312 5.61 5.76 -29.59
C LEU A 312 4.94 6.60 -30.69
N ARG A 313 5.55 7.74 -31.08
CA ARG A 313 5.06 8.56 -32.19
C ARG A 313 5.11 7.83 -33.53
N GLN A 314 6.10 6.97 -33.74
CA GLN A 314 6.18 6.13 -34.95
C GLN A 314 5.12 5.05 -34.91
N GLU A 315 4.98 4.33 -33.79
CA GLU A 315 3.99 3.26 -33.61
C GLU A 315 2.54 3.76 -33.66
N ARG A 316 2.26 5.01 -33.27
CA ARG A 316 0.93 5.62 -33.38
C ARG A 316 0.46 5.75 -34.84
N ASN A 317 1.39 5.90 -35.78
CA ASN A 317 1.08 6.16 -37.18
C ASN A 317 0.89 4.87 -38.00
N PHE A 318 0.93 3.69 -37.36
CA PHE A 318 0.69 2.37 -37.94
C PHE A 318 -0.47 1.67 -37.22
#